data_AF-A0A7X6SAD4-F1
#
_entry.id   AF-A0A7X6SAD4-F1
#
_cell.length_a   1.000
_cell.length_b   1.000
_cell.length_c   1.000
_cell.angle_alpha   90.00
_cell.angle_beta   90.00
_cell.angle_gamma   90.00
#
_symmetry.space_group_name_H-M   'P 1'
#
loop_
_entity.id
_entity.type
_entity.pdbx_description
1 polymer ?
#
loop_
_entity_poly.entity_id
_entity_poly.type
_entity_poly.pdbx_seq_one_letter_code
_entity_poly.pdbx_strand_id
1 'polypeptide(L)'
;EPVETEDYLLTLARYIHQNPVKGGLTSKIDSYKWSSFKEYLGKSEICNTDFIMSIIDRDSFIKFNFEINEEEYEISDKIQKFDDEFVKKRIKEILKGKEPTKLGEMPIDYRNRIIKQLITTEKFSIRQIERATGISRGVISRCK
;
A
#
# COMPACT_ATOMS: atom_id res chain seq x y z
N GLU A 1 10.30 -9.89 2.25
CA GLU A 1 11.07 -10.40 3.40
C GLU A 1 10.69 -11.85 3.63
N PRO A 2 11.61 -12.70 4.13
CA PRO A 2 11.27 -14.05 4.55
C PRO A 2 10.21 -14.03 5.68
N VAL A 3 9.41 -15.09 5.77
CA VAL A 3 8.45 -15.26 6.86
C VAL A 3 9.13 -16.05 7.97
N GLU A 4 9.47 -15.39 9.07
CA GLU A 4 10.25 -15.99 10.16
C GLU A 4 9.49 -16.16 11.48
N THR A 5 8.25 -15.65 11.57
CA THR A 5 7.42 -15.77 12.78
C THR A 5 6.00 -16.23 12.44
N GLU A 6 5.38 -16.94 13.38
CA GLU A 6 4.00 -17.42 13.26
C GLU A 6 3.00 -16.26 13.20
N ASP A 7 3.19 -15.22 14.03
CA ASP A 7 2.35 -14.01 14.00
C ASP A 7 2.38 -13.32 12.63
N TYR A 8 3.57 -13.21 12.02
CA TYR A 8 3.72 -12.63 10.70
C TYR A 8 3.06 -13.51 9.63
N LEU A 9 3.19 -14.83 9.75
CA LEU A 9 2.51 -15.78 8.86
C LEU A 9 0.99 -15.65 8.93
N LEU A 10 0.40 -15.57 10.13
CA LEU A 10 -1.04 -15.39 10.31
C LEU A 10 -1.51 -14.09 9.69
N THR A 11 -0.78 -13.01 9.94
CA THR A 11 -1.09 -11.68 9.40
C THR A 11 -1.01 -11.66 7.87
N LEU A 12 -0.01 -12.35 7.30
CA LEU A 12 0.15 -12.50 5.86
C LEU A 12 -0.98 -13.36 5.25
N ALA A 13 -1.38 -14.45 5.91
CA ALA A 13 -2.49 -15.29 5.46
C ALA A 13 -3.81 -14.47 5.39
N ARG A 14 -4.09 -13.69 6.43
CA ARG A 14 -5.24 -12.75 6.45
C ARG A 14 -5.16 -11.75 5.31
N TYR A 15 -3.99 -11.16 5.08
CA TYR A 15 -3.79 -10.23 3.96
C TYR A 15 -4.13 -10.89 2.61
N ILE A 16 -3.61 -12.09 2.35
CA ILE A 16 -3.89 -12.85 1.12
C ILE A 16 -5.40 -13.09 0.95
N HIS A 17 -6.08 -13.53 2.01
CA HIS A 17 -7.52 -13.79 1.96
C HIS A 17 -8.34 -12.51 1.75
N GLN A 18 -7.90 -11.37 2.29
CA GLN A 18 -8.58 -10.07 2.15
C GLN A 18 -8.30 -9.35 0.81
N ASN A 19 -7.25 -9.74 0.08
CA ASN A 19 -6.87 -9.10 -1.20
C ASN A 19 -8.01 -8.97 -2.22
N PRO A 20 -8.86 -9.99 -2.45
CA PRO A 20 -9.97 -9.87 -3.39
C PRO A 20 -10.98 -8.78 -3.00
N VAL A 21 -11.23 -8.59 -1.71
CA VAL A 21 -12.11 -7.52 -1.19
C VAL A 21 -11.41 -6.16 -1.32
N LYS A 22 -10.15 -6.06 -0.86
CA LYS A 22 -9.34 -4.83 -0.94
C LYS A 22 -9.08 -4.35 -2.38
N GLY A 23 -9.12 -5.28 -3.34
CA GLY A 23 -8.99 -5.03 -4.78
C GLY A 23 -10.31 -4.80 -5.51
N GLY A 24 -11.46 -4.84 -4.81
CA GLY A 24 -12.78 -4.60 -5.40
C GLY A 24 -13.31 -5.73 -6.29
N LEU A 25 -12.72 -6.92 -6.22
CA LEU A 25 -13.14 -8.09 -7.02
C LEU A 25 -14.37 -8.81 -6.43
N THR A 26 -14.61 -8.64 -5.13
CA THR A 26 -15.74 -9.23 -4.40
C THR A 26 -16.10 -8.34 -3.19
N SER A 27 -17.33 -8.44 -2.71
CA SER A 27 -17.79 -7.76 -1.48
C SER A 27 -17.48 -8.55 -0.21
N LYS A 28 -17.19 -9.85 -0.30
CA LYS A 28 -16.89 -10.72 0.86
C LYS A 28 -15.73 -11.66 0.58
N ILE A 29 -14.96 -11.95 1.63
CA ILE A 29 -13.74 -12.77 1.63
C ILE A 29 -14.05 -14.22 1.20
N ASP A 30 -15.14 -14.78 1.71
CA ASP A 30 -15.63 -16.14 1.43
C ASP A 30 -16.26 -16.31 0.04
N SER A 31 -16.51 -15.21 -0.68
CA SER A 31 -17.22 -15.24 -1.95
C SER A 31 -16.27 -15.31 -3.15
N TYR A 32 -14.97 -15.05 -2.96
CA TYR A 32 -14.00 -15.12 -4.05
C TYR A 32 -13.67 -16.58 -4.41
N LYS A 33 -13.94 -16.97 -5.65
CA LYS A 33 -13.73 -18.34 -6.12
C LYS A 33 -12.26 -18.79 -6.12
N TRP A 34 -11.31 -17.86 -6.27
CA TRP A 34 -9.89 -18.17 -6.47
C TRP A 34 -9.09 -17.79 -5.22
N SER A 35 -9.63 -18.16 -4.06
CA SER A 35 -9.01 -17.99 -2.73
C SER A 35 -9.05 -19.31 -1.98
N SER A 36 -7.96 -19.62 -1.29
CA SER A 36 -7.87 -20.76 -0.38
C SER A 36 -8.70 -20.58 0.90
N PHE A 37 -9.23 -19.37 1.18
CA PHE A 37 -9.98 -19.10 2.40
C PHE A 37 -11.14 -20.07 2.64
N LYS A 38 -11.81 -20.54 1.57
CA LYS A 38 -12.91 -21.51 1.66
C LYS A 38 -12.49 -22.85 2.28
N GLU A 39 -11.24 -23.26 2.09
CA GLU A 39 -10.72 -24.51 2.68
C GLU A 39 -10.58 -24.39 4.21
N TYR A 40 -10.41 -23.17 4.73
CA TYR A 40 -10.43 -22.90 6.17
C TYR A 40 -11.83 -22.87 6.77
N LEU A 41 -12.89 -22.73 5.95
CA LEU A 41 -14.29 -22.80 6.42
C LEU A 41 -14.81 -24.24 6.56
N GLY A 42 -14.06 -25.23 6.06
CA GLY A 42 -14.51 -26.61 6.06
C GLY A 42 -13.39 -27.57 5.68
N LYS A 43 -13.62 -28.33 4.61
CA LYS A 43 -12.68 -29.37 4.17
C LYS A 43 -11.65 -28.81 3.19
N SER A 44 -10.38 -29.08 3.50
CA SER A 44 -9.26 -28.89 2.57
C SER A 44 -9.33 -29.89 1.42
N GLU A 45 -9.11 -29.41 0.20
CA GLU A 45 -9.03 -30.22 -1.02
C GLU A 45 -7.75 -29.95 -1.82
N ILE A 46 -7.27 -28.71 -1.82
CA ILE A 46 -6.14 -28.26 -2.65
C ILE A 46 -4.98 -27.79 -1.77
N CYS A 47 -5.27 -26.97 -0.76
CA CYS A 47 -4.26 -26.43 0.15
C CYS A 47 -4.12 -27.33 1.39
N ASN A 48 -2.89 -27.52 1.87
CA ASN A 48 -2.69 -28.02 3.23
C ASN A 48 -2.96 -26.88 4.22
N THR A 49 -4.01 -27.03 5.03
CA THR A 49 -4.38 -26.04 6.06
C THR A 49 -3.83 -26.39 7.45
N ASP A 50 -3.25 -27.58 7.62
CA ASP A 50 -2.85 -28.14 8.92
C ASP A 50 -1.83 -27.24 9.63
N PHE A 51 -0.89 -26.66 8.89
CA PHE A 51 0.14 -25.82 9.50
C PHE A 51 -0.45 -24.56 10.15
N ILE A 52 -1.36 -23.85 9.48
CA ILE A 52 -2.05 -22.70 10.08
C ILE A 52 -2.96 -23.16 11.23
N MET A 53 -3.65 -24.29 11.08
CA MET A 53 -4.49 -24.86 12.14
C MET A 53 -3.69 -25.36 13.36
N SER A 54 -2.37 -25.58 13.20
CA SER A 54 -1.47 -25.90 14.32
C SER A 54 -1.07 -24.67 15.16
N ILE A 55 -1.21 -23.47 14.58
CA ILE A 55 -0.84 -22.19 15.23
C ILE A 55 -2.09 -21.55 15.88
N ILE A 56 -3.24 -21.61 15.21
CA ILE A 56 -4.48 -20.97 15.64
C ILE A 56 -5.66 -21.89 15.35
N ASP A 57 -6.62 -21.95 16.27
CA ASP A 57 -7.82 -22.74 16.05
C ASP A 57 -8.68 -22.18 14.91
N ARG A 58 -9.50 -23.04 14.32
CA ARG A 58 -10.28 -22.71 13.13
C ARG A 58 -11.22 -21.53 13.35
N ASP A 59 -11.93 -21.51 14.46
CA ASP A 59 -12.95 -20.48 14.73
C ASP A 59 -12.28 -19.12 14.95
N SER A 60 -11.19 -19.09 15.71
CA SER A 60 -10.36 -17.89 15.90
C SER A 60 -9.75 -17.42 14.58
N PHE A 61 -9.26 -18.32 13.72
CA PHE A 61 -8.72 -17.94 12.42
C PHE A 61 -9.78 -17.35 11.50
N ILE A 62 -10.98 -17.95 11.45
CA ILE A 62 -12.10 -17.43 10.67
C ILE A 62 -12.45 -16.02 11.16
N LYS A 63 -12.62 -15.84 12.48
CA LYS A 63 -12.91 -14.53 13.07
C LYS A 63 -11.81 -13.52 12.74
N PHE A 64 -10.55 -13.88 12.92
CA PHE A 64 -9.38 -13.05 12.60
C PHE A 64 -9.36 -12.59 11.14
N ASN A 65 -9.79 -13.44 10.20
CA ASN A 65 -9.86 -13.08 8.78
C ASN A 65 -11.00 -12.10 8.46
N PHE A 66 -12.13 -12.20 9.18
CA PHE A 66 -13.27 -11.29 9.03
C PHE A 66 -13.11 -9.96 9.77
N GLU A 67 -12.22 -9.88 10.75
CA GLU A 67 -11.87 -8.63 11.39
C GLU A 67 -11.31 -7.64 10.35
N ILE A 68 -11.86 -6.42 10.36
CA ILE A 68 -11.42 -5.35 9.48
C ILE A 68 -9.97 -5.05 9.85
N ASN A 69 -9.05 -5.48 9.00
CA ASN A 69 -7.65 -5.16 9.17
C ASN A 69 -7.42 -3.71 8.70
N GLU A 70 -7.42 -2.78 9.65
CA GLU A 70 -7.00 -1.38 9.43
C GLU A 70 -5.51 -1.27 9.13
N GLU A 71 -4.71 -2.31 9.44
CA GLU A 71 -3.36 -2.40 8.92
C GLU A 71 -3.46 -2.58 7.41
N GLU A 72 -3.35 -1.46 6.70
CA GLU A 72 -2.69 -1.44 5.42
C GLU A 72 -1.33 -2.11 5.65
N TYR A 73 -1.23 -3.40 5.34
CA TYR A 73 -0.06 -3.85 4.64
C TYR A 73 0.12 -2.84 3.53
N GLU A 74 1.09 -1.94 3.72
CA GLU A 74 1.52 -1.02 2.69
C GLU A 74 1.98 -1.92 1.54
N ILE A 75 1.04 -2.25 0.66
CA ILE A 75 1.36 -2.39 -0.74
C ILE A 75 1.89 -1.00 -1.06
N SER A 76 3.21 -0.85 -0.95
CA SER A 76 3.90 0.26 -1.57
C SER A 76 3.27 0.38 -2.96
N ASP A 77 2.51 1.45 -3.19
CA ASP A 77 1.74 1.76 -4.42
C ASP A 77 0.20 1.75 -4.35
N LYS A 78 -0.45 1.92 -3.18
CA LYS A 78 -1.72 2.72 -3.13
C LYS A 78 -1.44 4.21 -2.90
N ILE A 79 -0.43 4.74 -3.58
CA ILE A 79 -0.46 6.16 -3.87
C ILE A 79 -1.65 6.39 -4.79
N GLN A 80 -2.57 7.24 -4.36
CA GLN A 80 -3.64 7.80 -5.18
C GLN A 80 -3.03 8.14 -6.55
N LYS A 81 -3.41 7.38 -7.59
CA LYS A 81 -2.87 7.55 -8.95
C LYS A 81 -3.45 8.84 -9.53
N PHE A 82 -2.93 9.96 -9.07
CA PHE A 82 -3.02 11.22 -9.76
C PHE A 82 -2.29 11.07 -11.08
N ASP A 83 -2.96 11.45 -12.17
CA ASP A 83 -2.31 11.56 -13.46
C ASP A 83 -1.15 12.58 -13.38
N ASP A 84 -0.16 12.43 -14.25
CA ASP A 84 1.05 13.26 -14.22
C ASP A 84 0.74 14.74 -14.51
N GLU A 85 -0.37 15.02 -15.19
CA GLU A 85 -0.82 16.38 -15.53
C GLU A 85 -1.34 17.12 -14.30
N PHE A 86 -2.16 16.46 -13.49
CA PHE A 86 -2.67 16.92 -12.21
C PHE A 86 -1.52 17.17 -11.23
N VAL A 87 -0.57 16.24 -11.12
CA VAL A 87 0.60 16.40 -10.24
C VAL A 87 1.39 17.64 -10.66
N LYS A 88 1.67 17.80 -11.96
CA LYS A 88 2.38 18.99 -12.47
C LYS A 88 1.61 20.28 -12.20
N LYS A 89 0.29 20.29 -12.44
CA LYS A 89 -0.57 21.45 -12.18
C LYS A 89 -0.55 21.81 -10.69
N ARG A 90 -0.68 20.84 -9.80
CA ARG A 90 -0.68 21.06 -8.35
C ARG A 90 0.65 21.59 -7.85
N ILE A 91 1.77 21.02 -8.32
CA ILE A 91 3.11 21.54 -7.99
C ILE A 91 3.25 22.98 -8.50
N LYS A 92 2.78 23.28 -9.71
CA LYS A 92 2.81 24.63 -10.27
C LYS A 92 2.00 25.62 -9.43
N GLU A 93 0.84 25.24 -8.90
CA GLU A 93 0.06 26.06 -7.96
C GLU A 93 0.85 26.34 -6.67
N ILE A 94 1.45 25.32 -6.06
CA ILE A 94 2.27 25.45 -4.85
C ILE A 94 3.47 26.37 -5.10
N LEU A 95 4.07 26.30 -6.28
CA LEU A 95 5.20 27.15 -6.68
C LEU A 95 4.79 28.51 -7.26
N LYS A 96 3.52 28.92 -7.08
CA LYS A 96 2.98 30.22 -7.54
C LYS A 96 3.20 30.45 -9.05
N GLY A 97 2.91 29.42 -9.85
CA GLY A 97 2.98 29.47 -11.31
C GLY A 97 4.33 29.08 -11.90
N LYS A 98 5.36 28.80 -11.09
CA LYS A 98 6.66 28.31 -11.60
C LYS A 98 6.56 26.85 -12.02
N GLU A 99 7.33 26.49 -13.06
CA GLU A 99 7.37 25.12 -13.56
C GLU A 99 7.89 24.13 -12.50
N PRO A 100 7.30 22.93 -12.38
CA PRO A 100 7.74 21.91 -11.42
C PRO A 100 9.21 21.53 -11.53
N THR A 101 9.78 21.58 -12.74
CA THR A 101 11.20 21.30 -13.00
C THR A 101 12.14 22.28 -12.34
N LYS A 102 11.68 23.52 -12.04
CA LYS A 102 12.46 24.54 -11.34
C LYS A 102 12.62 24.28 -9.85
N LEU A 103 11.86 23.34 -9.28
CA LEU A 103 11.97 23.02 -7.86
C LEU A 103 13.38 22.57 -7.46
N GLY A 104 14.09 21.86 -8.35
CA GLY A 104 15.46 21.38 -8.10
C GLY A 104 16.50 22.50 -7.98
N GLU A 105 16.26 23.65 -8.63
CA GLU A 105 17.14 24.82 -8.64
C GLU A 105 16.93 25.75 -7.43
N MET A 106 15.89 25.50 -6.62
CA MET A 106 15.55 26.32 -5.47
C MET A 106 16.46 26.02 -4.26
N PRO A 107 16.60 26.98 -3.31
CA PRO A 107 17.37 26.77 -2.08
C PRO A 107 16.97 25.47 -1.37
N ILE A 108 17.97 24.74 -0.86
CA ILE A 108 17.80 23.38 -0.35
C ILE A 108 16.72 23.28 0.73
N ASP A 109 16.67 24.24 1.65
CA ASP A 109 15.67 24.27 2.73
C ASP A 109 14.26 24.46 2.18
N TYR A 110 14.10 25.35 1.20
CA TYR A 110 12.81 25.59 0.57
C TYR A 110 12.36 24.38 -0.24
N ARG A 111 13.24 23.84 -1.09
CA ARG A 111 12.99 22.64 -1.88
C ARG A 111 12.55 21.48 -0.99
N ASN A 112 13.30 21.18 0.08
CA ASN A 112 12.99 20.06 0.96
C ASN A 112 11.67 20.25 1.71
N ARG A 113 11.33 21.49 2.12
CA ARG A 113 10.00 21.80 2.70
C ARG A 113 8.86 21.51 1.72
N ILE A 114 9.00 21.93 0.46
CA ILE A 114 8.01 21.65 -0.58
C ILE A 114 7.91 20.14 -0.85
N ILE A 115 9.02 19.44 -0.99
CA ILE A 115 9.01 17.98 -1.19
C ILE A 115 8.29 17.28 -0.03
N LYS A 116 8.58 17.69 1.22
CA LYS A 116 7.89 17.15 2.40
C LYS A 116 6.39 17.38 2.31
N GLN A 117 5.94 18.60 1.96
CA GLN A 117 4.53 18.91 1.75
C GLN A 117 3.88 18.03 0.66
N LEU A 118 4.57 17.80 -0.47
CA LEU A 118 4.05 16.96 -1.55
C LEU A 118 3.84 15.51 -1.10
N ILE A 119 4.70 15.00 -0.21
CA ILE A 119 4.60 13.64 0.33
C ILE A 119 3.53 13.56 1.43
N THR A 120 3.57 14.47 2.41
CA THR A 120 2.76 14.35 3.62
C THR A 120 1.33 14.87 3.45
N THR A 121 1.18 15.99 2.74
CA THR A 121 -0.07 16.73 2.63
C THR A 121 -0.80 16.38 1.34
N GLU A 122 -0.10 16.45 0.20
CA GLU A 122 -0.69 16.13 -1.11
C GLU A 122 -0.72 14.61 -1.39
N LYS A 123 -0.04 13.80 -0.56
CA LYS A 123 0.02 12.33 -0.66
C LYS A 123 0.54 11.83 -2.01
N PHE A 124 1.43 12.59 -2.65
CA PHE A 124 2.06 12.17 -3.91
C PHE A 124 3.18 11.15 -3.67
N SER A 125 3.32 10.22 -4.61
CA SER A 125 4.39 9.23 -4.61
C SER A 125 5.73 9.88 -4.92
N ILE A 126 6.79 9.27 -4.39
CA ILE A 126 8.16 9.61 -4.79
C ILE A 126 8.32 9.56 -6.32
N ARG A 127 7.71 8.58 -6.99
CA ARG A 127 7.77 8.42 -8.45
C ARG A 127 7.01 9.52 -9.20
N GLN A 128 5.87 10.00 -8.70
CA GLN A 128 5.14 11.13 -9.29
C GLN A 128 5.92 12.43 -9.13
N ILE A 129 6.47 12.68 -7.93
CA ILE A 129 7.28 13.87 -7.66
C ILE A 129 8.54 13.86 -8.55
N GLU A 130 9.24 12.72 -8.65
CA GLU A 130 10.39 12.57 -9.54
C GLU A 130 10.03 12.87 -11.00
N ARG A 131 8.97 12.25 -11.54
CA ARG A 131 8.55 12.45 -12.93
C ARG A 131 8.12 13.89 -13.22
N ALA A 132 7.50 14.56 -12.25
CA ALA A 132 7.06 15.95 -12.41
C ALA A 132 8.21 16.96 -12.27
N THR A 133 9.15 16.73 -11.34
CA THR A 133 10.17 17.72 -10.95
C THR A 133 11.55 17.44 -11.52
N GLY A 134 11.83 16.22 -11.98
CA GLY A 134 13.16 15.77 -12.41
C GLY A 134 14.14 15.52 -11.26
N ILE A 135 13.72 15.65 -10.00
CA ILE A 135 14.56 15.41 -8.82
C ILE A 135 14.68 13.91 -8.58
N SER A 136 15.90 13.40 -8.39
CA SER A 136 16.12 11.97 -8.18
C SER A 136 15.41 11.42 -6.94
N ARG A 137 14.94 10.16 -7.02
CA ARG A 137 14.27 9.46 -5.90
C ARG A 137 15.03 9.53 -4.60
N GLY A 138 16.36 9.40 -4.64
CA GLY A 138 17.21 9.42 -3.45
C GLY A 138 17.19 10.76 -2.73
N VAL A 139 17.04 11.88 -3.44
CA VAL A 139 16.89 13.21 -2.82
C VAL A 139 15.49 13.33 -2.20
N ILE A 140 14.46 12.89 -2.93
CA ILE A 140 13.06 12.96 -2.48
C ILE A 140 12.83 12.10 -1.23
N SER A 141 13.37 10.88 -1.20
CA SER A 141 13.17 9.93 -0.09
C SER A 141 13.76 10.43 1.23
N ARG A 142 14.84 11.23 1.19
CA ARG A 142 15.45 11.87 2.36
C ARG A 142 14.64 13.02 2.95
N CYS A 143 13.59 13.47 2.25
CA CYS A 143 12.75 14.60 2.67
C CYS A 143 11.44 14.17 3.35
N LYS A 144 11.25 12.87 3.63
CA LYS A 144 10.10 12.36 4.41
C LYS A 144 10.04 13.01 5.79
#